data_AF-A0A929Y9R1-F1
#
_entry.id   AF-A0A929Y9R1-F1
#
_cell.length_a   1.000
_cell.length_b   1.000
_cell.length_c   1.000
_cell.angle_alpha   90.00
_cell.angle_beta   90.00
_cell.angle_gamma   90.00
#
_symmetry.space_group_name_H-M   'P 1'
#
loop_
_entity.id
_entity.type
_entity.pdbx_description
1 polymer ?
#
loop_
_entity_poly.entity_id
_entity_poly.type
_entity_poly.pdbx_seq_one_letter_code
_entity_poly.pdbx_strand_id
1 'polypeptide(L)'
;KRIGDYGGGSGIHFIHFFLEKKDAWCEKAIKELELPGDLRIVVLKRKNQVIVPRGDVRMHAGDELVLGAEALRDESPLDLTEVVLHEDHPWVGKEIRQLDLSRQTNIVLILRPILSTGNQASKENLSPSGKKVLDERQARNGHLPSGENRSVGRVRKMLPRGDSKLQCGDTVVLYHNGKRSFPEEHRF
;
A
#
# COMPACT_ATOMS: atom_id res chain seq x y z
N LYS A 1 -9.67 5.44 -20.40
CA LYS A 1 -10.82 5.23 -19.48
C LYS A 1 -10.31 4.49 -18.24
N ARG A 2 -10.42 5.07 -17.04
CA ARG A 2 -10.13 4.39 -15.77
C ARG A 2 -11.42 3.69 -15.32
N ILE A 3 -11.35 2.41 -14.99
CA ILE A 3 -12.48 1.55 -14.57
C ILE A 3 -12.73 1.69 -13.05
N GLY A 4 -12.45 2.86 -12.47
CA GLY A 4 -12.51 3.07 -11.02
C GLY A 4 -13.82 3.65 -10.49
N ASP A 5 -14.62 4.32 -11.32
CA ASP A 5 -15.75 5.13 -10.82
C ASP A 5 -17.08 4.62 -11.37
N TYR A 6 -17.63 3.62 -10.71
CA TYR A 6 -19.07 3.45 -10.49
C TYR A 6 -19.27 2.87 -9.09
N GLY A 7 -19.88 3.65 -8.20
CA GLY A 7 -20.15 3.27 -6.82
C GLY A 7 -21.35 2.33 -6.68
N GLY A 8 -21.32 1.56 -5.58
CA GLY A 8 -22.51 0.98 -4.93
C GLY A 8 -22.93 -0.41 -5.41
N GLY A 9 -22.34 -1.48 -4.85
CA GLY A 9 -22.86 -2.85 -4.91
C GLY A 9 -21.87 -3.87 -5.50
N SER A 10 -21.21 -4.64 -4.63
CA SER A 10 -20.35 -5.81 -4.91
C SER A 10 -19.40 -5.67 -6.11
N GLY A 11 -18.35 -4.86 -5.97
CA GLY A 11 -17.26 -4.78 -6.95
C GLY A 11 -16.31 -5.98 -6.84
N ILE A 12 -15.70 -6.39 -7.95
CA ILE A 12 -14.52 -7.28 -7.88
C ILE A 12 -13.31 -6.39 -7.63
N HIS A 13 -12.56 -6.68 -6.56
CA HIS A 13 -11.29 -6.02 -6.30
C HIS A 13 -10.16 -6.74 -7.04
N PHE A 14 -9.30 -5.95 -7.70
CA PHE A 14 -8.14 -6.49 -8.37
C PHE A 14 -6.86 -6.14 -7.59
N ILE A 15 -6.06 -7.17 -7.30
CA ILE A 15 -4.69 -7.00 -6.81
C ILE A 15 -3.74 -7.57 -7.85
N HIS A 16 -2.57 -6.94 -8.03
CA HIS A 16 -1.53 -7.47 -8.90
C HIS A 16 -0.19 -7.49 -8.18
N PHE A 17 0.64 -8.46 -8.53
CA PHE A 17 1.98 -8.60 -7.97
C PHE A 17 2.88 -9.38 -8.93
N PHE A 18 4.19 -9.24 -8.72
CA PHE A 18 5.21 -10.02 -9.41
C PHE A 18 5.60 -11.22 -8.56
N LEU A 19 5.70 -12.37 -9.21
CA LEU A 19 6.07 -13.61 -8.56
C LEU A 19 7.60 -13.68 -8.44
N GLU A 20 8.09 -13.95 -7.24
CA GLU A 20 9.51 -14.16 -6.96
C GLU A 20 9.82 -15.65 -6.79
N LYS A 21 11.09 -16.03 -6.97
CA LYS A 21 11.54 -17.44 -6.81
C LYS A 21 11.25 -18.03 -5.43
N LYS A 22 11.12 -17.18 -4.40
CA LYS A 22 10.86 -17.60 -3.01
C LYS A 22 9.37 -17.78 -2.71
N ASP A 23 8.49 -17.31 -3.60
CA ASP A 23 7.06 -17.35 -3.35
C ASP A 23 6.53 -18.77 -3.51
N ALA A 24 5.59 -19.16 -2.64
CA ALA A 24 5.04 -20.52 -2.60
C ALA A 24 4.30 -20.94 -3.88
N TRP A 25 3.96 -19.97 -4.73
CA TRP A 25 3.25 -20.17 -6.00
C TRP A 25 4.21 -20.36 -7.18
N CYS A 26 5.51 -20.13 -6.98
CA CYS A 26 6.51 -20.30 -8.03
C CYS A 26 6.64 -21.78 -8.39
N GLU A 27 6.75 -22.07 -9.69
CA GLU A 27 6.84 -23.43 -10.27
C GLU A 27 5.58 -24.31 -10.10
N LYS A 28 4.49 -23.77 -9.56
CA LYS A 28 3.20 -24.48 -9.48
C LYS A 28 2.31 -24.17 -10.68
N ALA A 29 1.47 -25.12 -11.09
CA ALA A 29 0.37 -24.84 -11.99
C ALA A 29 -0.79 -24.16 -11.23
N ILE A 30 -1.57 -23.34 -11.94
CA ILE A 30 -2.71 -22.61 -11.34
C ILE A 30 -3.68 -23.54 -10.60
N LYS A 31 -3.95 -24.74 -11.14
CA LYS A 31 -4.84 -25.72 -10.51
C LYS A 31 -4.33 -26.29 -9.18
N GLU A 32 -3.04 -26.12 -8.87
CA GLU A 32 -2.41 -26.60 -7.64
C GLU A 32 -2.48 -25.60 -6.48
N LEU A 33 -3.05 -24.40 -6.71
CA LEU A 33 -3.07 -23.31 -5.72
C LEU A 33 -4.18 -23.39 -4.68
N GLU A 34 -5.16 -24.28 -4.86
CA GLU A 34 -6.33 -24.42 -3.96
C GLU A 34 -6.95 -23.06 -3.60
N LEU A 35 -7.17 -22.20 -4.61
CA LEU A 35 -7.72 -20.87 -4.38
C LEU A 35 -9.17 -20.97 -3.87
N PRO A 36 -9.56 -20.15 -2.87
CA PRO A 36 -10.96 -19.96 -2.49
C PRO A 36 -11.84 -19.60 -3.68
N GLY A 37 -13.11 -20.00 -3.67
CA GLY A 37 -14.02 -19.84 -4.83
C GLY A 37 -14.29 -18.39 -5.23
N ASP A 38 -14.14 -17.47 -4.29
CA ASP A 38 -14.24 -16.02 -4.41
C ASP A 38 -12.94 -15.35 -4.89
N LEU A 39 -11.84 -16.09 -5.03
CA LEU A 39 -10.54 -15.62 -5.52
C LEU A 39 -10.17 -16.29 -6.86
N ARG A 40 -9.77 -15.49 -7.86
CA ARG A 40 -9.40 -16.00 -9.20
C ARG A 40 -8.17 -15.32 -9.75
N ILE A 41 -7.29 -16.08 -10.41
CA ILE A 41 -6.29 -15.49 -11.31
C ILE A 41 -7.02 -15.08 -12.59
N VAL A 42 -7.03 -13.78 -12.88
CA VAL A 42 -7.74 -13.19 -14.02
C VAL A 42 -6.77 -12.98 -15.19
N VAL A 43 -5.53 -12.59 -14.89
CA VAL A 43 -4.49 -12.37 -15.89
C VAL A 43 -3.16 -12.89 -15.36
N LEU A 44 -2.41 -13.60 -16.21
CA LEU A 44 -0.99 -13.83 -16.05
C LEU A 44 -0.27 -13.11 -17.17
N LYS A 45 0.72 -12.27 -16.86
CA LYS A 45 1.63 -11.73 -17.86
C LYS A 45 3.03 -12.24 -17.63
N ARG A 46 3.68 -12.63 -18.71
CA ARG A 46 5.08 -13.05 -18.71
C ARG A 46 5.84 -12.18 -19.69
N LYS A 47 6.76 -11.38 -19.17
CA LYS A 47 7.48 -10.36 -19.97
C LYS A 47 6.46 -9.41 -20.64
N ASN A 48 6.29 -9.50 -21.96
CA ASN A 48 5.37 -8.65 -22.72
C ASN A 48 4.19 -9.43 -23.33
N GLN A 49 3.90 -10.63 -22.82
CA GLN A 49 2.83 -11.49 -23.31
C GLN A 49 1.77 -11.72 -22.23
N VAL A 50 0.51 -11.64 -22.63
CA VAL A 50 -0.63 -12.03 -21.80
C VAL A 50 -0.92 -13.51 -22.02
N ILE A 51 -0.96 -14.26 -20.92
CA ILE A 51 -1.24 -15.68 -20.89
C ILE A 51 -2.61 -15.86 -20.21
N VAL A 52 -3.51 -16.58 -20.88
CA VAL A 52 -4.83 -16.89 -20.32
C VAL A 52 -4.63 -17.89 -19.15
N PRO A 53 -5.10 -17.57 -17.94
CA PRO A 53 -4.89 -18.40 -16.77
C PRO A 53 -5.75 -19.68 -16.84
N ARG A 54 -5.19 -20.73 -17.42
CA ARG A 54 -5.76 -22.09 -17.41
C ARG A 54 -5.12 -22.89 -16.29
N GLY A 55 -5.82 -23.91 -15.81
CA GLY A 55 -5.37 -24.69 -14.65
C GLY A 55 -4.00 -25.34 -14.83
N ASP A 56 -3.60 -25.66 -16.06
CA ASP A 56 -2.32 -26.27 -16.42
C ASP A 56 -1.16 -25.27 -16.60
N VAL A 57 -1.44 -23.97 -16.63
CA VAL A 57 -0.39 -22.95 -16.76
C VAL A 57 0.50 -22.97 -15.53
N ARG A 58 1.78 -23.29 -15.74
CA ARG A 58 2.81 -23.21 -14.71
C ARG A 58 3.34 -21.79 -14.58
N MET A 59 3.34 -21.28 -13.35
CA MET A 59 3.82 -19.95 -13.02
C MET A 59 5.33 -19.99 -12.74
N HIS A 60 6.02 -18.93 -13.12
CA HIS A 60 7.46 -18.79 -12.93
C HIS A 60 7.80 -17.44 -12.31
N ALA A 61 8.98 -17.35 -11.70
CA ALA A 61 9.49 -16.08 -11.22
C ALA A 61 9.57 -15.04 -12.36
N GLY A 62 9.12 -13.83 -12.08
CA GLY A 62 8.99 -12.74 -13.04
C GLY A 62 7.63 -12.66 -13.72
N ASP A 63 6.71 -13.59 -13.46
CA ASP A 63 5.31 -13.46 -13.89
C ASP A 63 4.62 -12.34 -13.10
N GLU A 64 3.83 -11.52 -13.79
CA GLU A 64 2.89 -10.57 -13.18
C GLU A 64 1.52 -11.27 -13.12
N LEU A 65 1.01 -11.48 -11.92
CA LEU A 65 -0.33 -12.01 -11.70
C LEU A 65 -1.30 -10.89 -11.36
N VAL A 66 -2.51 -10.98 -11.90
CA VAL A 66 -3.66 -10.17 -11.49
C VAL A 66 -4.70 -11.12 -10.90
N LEU A 67 -5.00 -10.95 -9.62
CA LEU A 67 -6.07 -11.64 -8.92
C LEU A 67 -7.31 -10.76 -8.88
N GLY A 68 -8.47 -11.38 -9.10
CA GLY A 68 -9.77 -10.80 -8.79
C GLY A 68 -10.35 -11.48 -7.56
N ALA A 69 -10.83 -10.70 -6.60
CA ALA A 69 -11.56 -11.17 -5.43
C ALA A 69 -12.94 -10.49 -5.38
N GLU A 70 -13.99 -11.20 -4.99
CA GLU A 70 -15.29 -10.57 -4.71
C GLU A 70 -15.16 -9.61 -3.52
N ALA A 71 -15.76 -8.41 -3.60
CA ALA A 71 -15.83 -7.51 -2.46
C ALA A 71 -16.57 -8.16 -1.29
N LEU A 72 -16.09 -7.86 -0.09
CA LEU A 72 -16.76 -8.24 1.14
C LEU A 72 -18.22 -7.74 1.08
N ARG A 73 -19.17 -8.67 1.14
CA ARG A 73 -20.60 -8.32 1.20
C ARG A 73 -20.90 -7.76 2.59
N ASP A 74 -21.62 -6.65 2.64
CA ASP A 74 -21.85 -5.76 3.80
C ASP A 74 -22.62 -6.36 5.01
N GLU A 75 -22.54 -7.67 5.27
CA GLU A 75 -23.25 -8.29 6.41
C GLU A 75 -22.63 -7.93 7.77
N SER A 76 -21.39 -7.41 7.78
CA SER A 76 -20.78 -6.64 8.88
C SER A 76 -19.45 -6.07 8.39
N PRO A 77 -19.34 -4.77 8.08
CA PRO A 77 -18.06 -4.19 7.66
C PRO A 77 -17.03 -4.41 8.78
N LEU A 78 -15.85 -4.92 8.42
CA LEU A 78 -14.70 -4.91 9.35
C LEU A 78 -14.45 -3.45 9.73
N ASP A 79 -14.53 -3.14 11.03
CA ASP A 79 -14.28 -1.79 11.51
C ASP A 79 -12.77 -1.54 11.51
N LEU A 80 -12.28 -1.07 10.36
CA LEU A 80 -10.89 -0.71 10.14
C LEU A 80 -10.73 0.81 10.11
N THR A 81 -9.86 1.34 10.96
CA THR A 81 -9.51 2.76 10.99
C THR A 81 -8.03 2.95 10.71
N GLU A 82 -7.70 3.87 9.81
CA GLU A 82 -6.32 4.26 9.52
C GLU A 82 -5.95 5.52 10.30
N VAL A 83 -4.84 5.46 11.03
CA VAL A 83 -4.32 6.60 11.81
C VAL A 83 -2.91 6.95 11.31
N VAL A 84 -2.76 8.16 10.76
CA VAL A 84 -1.45 8.70 10.38
C VAL A 84 -0.80 9.33 11.62
N LEU A 85 0.41 8.88 11.95
CA LEU A 85 1.15 9.38 13.11
C LEU A 85 1.89 10.65 12.74
N HIS A 86 1.38 11.80 13.16
CA HIS A 86 2.09 13.08 13.10
C HIS A 86 3.15 13.18 14.22
N GLU A 87 4.06 14.16 14.12
CA GLU A 87 5.19 14.33 15.05
C GLU A 87 4.77 14.33 16.53
N ASP A 88 3.64 14.97 16.84
CA ASP A 88 3.12 15.10 18.20
C ASP A 88 2.23 13.93 18.65
N HIS A 89 2.06 12.90 17.82
CA HIS A 89 1.17 11.79 18.16
C HIS A 89 1.76 10.97 19.32
N PRO A 90 0.97 10.64 20.37
CA PRO A 90 1.46 10.01 21.61
C PRO A 90 2.06 8.60 21.45
N TRP A 91 1.96 8.02 20.25
CA TRP A 91 2.51 6.71 19.90
C TRP A 91 3.86 6.82 19.20
N VAL A 92 4.23 7.99 18.68
CA VAL A 92 5.53 8.19 18.03
C VAL A 92 6.64 7.92 19.04
N GLY A 93 7.59 7.08 18.65
CA GLY A 93 8.71 6.69 19.50
C GLY A 93 8.37 5.61 20.53
N LYS A 94 7.13 5.13 20.61
CA LYS A 94 6.75 4.00 21.47
C LYS A 94 6.79 2.68 20.71
N GLU A 95 7.04 1.60 21.44
CA GLU A 95 6.83 0.24 20.95
C GLU A 95 5.35 -0.13 21.03
N ILE A 96 4.87 -1.00 20.13
CA ILE A 96 3.47 -1.45 20.15
C ILE A 96 3.07 -2.02 21.53
N ARG A 97 3.95 -2.78 22.21
CA ARG A 97 3.66 -3.35 23.54
C ARG A 97 3.42 -2.31 24.63
N GLN A 98 3.82 -1.06 24.41
CA GLN A 98 3.71 0.05 25.36
C GLN A 98 2.45 0.90 25.13
N LEU A 99 1.68 0.60 24.09
CA LEU A 99 0.48 1.35 23.75
C LEU A 99 -0.68 0.91 24.65
N ASP A 100 -1.33 1.89 25.26
CA ASP A 100 -2.57 1.66 26.00
C ASP A 100 -3.75 1.69 25.01
N LEU A 101 -3.99 0.54 24.39
CA LEU A 101 -5.11 0.34 23.47
C LEU A 101 -6.23 -0.41 24.18
N SER A 102 -7.48 -0.08 23.85
CA SER A 102 -8.63 -0.87 24.29
C SER A 102 -8.44 -2.34 23.92
N ARG A 103 -8.86 -3.27 24.78
CA ARG A 103 -8.83 -4.73 24.53
C ARG A 103 -9.61 -5.15 23.28
N GLN A 104 -10.44 -4.27 22.75
CA GLN A 104 -11.21 -4.45 21.53
C GLN A 104 -10.49 -3.89 20.29
N THR A 105 -9.31 -3.29 20.42
CA THR A 105 -8.58 -2.67 19.32
C THR A 105 -7.27 -3.43 19.07
N ASN A 106 -7.08 -3.86 17.83
CA ASN A 106 -5.84 -4.50 17.40
C ASN A 106 -5.18 -3.68 16.31
N ILE A 107 -3.87 -3.47 16.40
CA ILE A 107 -3.11 -3.03 15.23
C ILE A 107 -3.02 -4.24 14.29
N VAL A 108 -3.40 -4.07 13.03
CA VAL A 108 -3.33 -5.14 12.02
C VAL A 108 -2.22 -4.92 11.00
N LEU A 109 -1.87 -3.66 10.74
CA LEU A 109 -0.85 -3.30 9.75
C LEU A 109 -0.18 -1.97 10.09
N ILE A 110 1.12 -1.88 9.83
CA ILE A 110 1.85 -0.62 9.84
C ILE A 110 2.39 -0.35 8.43
N LEU A 111 2.13 0.84 7.94
CA LEU A 111 2.56 1.33 6.63
C LEU A 111 3.59 2.43 6.85
N ARG A 112 4.86 2.14 6.56
CA ARG A 112 5.96 3.10 6.73
C ARG A 112 6.37 3.71 5.40
N PRO A 113 6.31 5.04 5.22
CA PRO A 113 6.86 5.70 4.06
C PRO A 113 8.37 5.43 3.93
N ILE A 114 8.81 4.96 2.77
CA ILE A 114 10.23 4.91 2.43
C ILE A 114 10.55 6.25 1.78
N LEU A 115 11.26 7.10 2.50
CA LEU A 115 11.81 8.32 1.91
C LEU A 115 12.78 7.90 0.80
N SER A 116 12.44 8.23 -0.45
CA SER A 116 13.40 8.13 -1.55
C SER A 116 14.49 9.14 -1.25
N THR A 117 15.65 8.69 -0.76
CA THR A 117 16.83 9.53 -0.57
C THR A 117 17.26 10.07 -1.94
N GLY A 118 16.75 11.25 -2.30
CA GLY A 118 17.02 11.93 -3.55
C GLY A 118 17.19 13.43 -3.27
N ASN A 119 18.42 13.91 -3.49
CA ASN A 119 18.89 15.29 -3.40
C ASN A 119 18.95 15.96 -2.01
N GLN A 120 19.98 15.62 -1.24
CA GLN A 120 20.77 16.64 -0.53
C GLN A 120 21.96 17.05 -1.40
N ALA A 121 21.74 17.94 -2.37
CA ALA A 121 22.81 18.63 -3.09
C ALA A 121 22.26 19.87 -3.80
N SER A 122 22.02 20.94 -3.04
CA SER A 122 22.16 22.35 -3.45
C SER A 122 21.53 23.27 -2.39
N LYS A 123 22.13 23.30 -1.20
CA LYS A 123 22.13 24.50 -0.35
C LYS A 123 23.58 24.89 -0.13
N GLU A 124 24.24 25.27 -1.21
CA GLU A 124 25.49 26.02 -1.13
C GLU A 124 25.30 27.33 -1.88
N ASN A 125 25.60 28.41 -1.15
CA ASN A 125 25.95 29.73 -1.64
C ASN A 125 24.87 30.52 -2.37
N LEU A 126 24.23 31.44 -1.64
CA LEU A 126 24.13 32.83 -2.07
C LEU A 126 24.09 33.74 -0.83
N SER A 127 25.21 34.44 -0.63
CA SER A 127 25.38 35.56 0.29
C SER A 127 24.38 36.70 -0.03
N PRO A 128 23.90 37.45 0.98
CA PRO A 128 22.92 38.51 0.77
C PRO A 128 23.65 39.80 0.40
N SER A 129 23.78 40.12 -0.89
CA SER A 129 24.21 41.46 -1.32
C SER A 129 23.83 41.74 -2.78
N GLY A 130 22.83 42.61 -2.98
CA GLY A 130 22.82 43.51 -4.13
C GLY A 130 21.64 43.42 -5.10
N LYS A 131 20.69 44.36 -4.94
CA LYS A 131 19.98 45.13 -6.00
C LYS A 131 18.89 44.39 -6.79
N LYS A 132 17.61 44.71 -6.53
CA LYS A 132 16.76 45.80 -7.08
C LYS A 132 16.09 45.46 -8.44
N VAL A 133 14.76 45.30 -8.38
CA VAL A 133 13.72 46.00 -9.18
C VAL A 133 13.52 45.67 -10.68
N LEU A 134 12.23 45.45 -11.02
CA LEU A 134 11.56 45.33 -12.33
C LEU A 134 11.82 44.01 -13.10
N ASP A 135 10.86 43.36 -13.78
CA ASP A 135 9.66 43.87 -14.44
C ASP A 135 8.60 42.76 -14.63
N GLU A 136 7.33 43.14 -14.51
CA GLU A 136 6.19 42.37 -14.99
C GLU A 136 6.16 42.45 -16.51
N ARG A 137 6.10 41.29 -17.19
CA ARG A 137 5.47 41.04 -18.51
C ARG A 137 6.30 40.02 -19.28
N GLN A 138 5.86 38.76 -19.25
CA GLN A 138 5.90 37.85 -20.40
C GLN A 138 5.02 36.63 -20.13
N ALA A 139 3.71 36.87 -20.06
CA ALA A 139 2.73 35.87 -20.45
C ALA A 139 2.66 35.87 -21.98
N ARG A 140 3.21 34.82 -22.62
CA ARG A 140 2.83 34.24 -23.93
C ARG A 140 4.03 33.52 -24.55
N ASN A 141 4.14 32.23 -24.28
CA ASN A 141 4.27 31.15 -25.26
C ASN A 141 4.97 29.93 -24.64
N GLY A 142 4.37 28.77 -24.83
CA GLY A 142 5.08 27.50 -24.92
C GLY A 142 5.03 26.60 -23.67
N HIS A 143 4.46 25.42 -23.89
CA HIS A 143 4.70 24.19 -23.13
C HIS A 143 4.28 24.18 -21.65
N LEU A 144 3.11 23.55 -21.40
CA LEU A 144 2.88 22.94 -20.09
C LEU A 144 3.95 21.86 -19.89
N PRO A 145 4.73 21.89 -18.78
CA PRO A 145 5.52 20.74 -18.40
C PRO A 145 4.56 19.61 -18.00
N SER A 146 4.47 18.63 -18.89
CA SER A 146 4.11 17.27 -18.55
C SER A 146 5.01 16.77 -17.42
N GLY A 147 4.42 16.42 -16.28
CA GLY A 147 5.13 15.65 -15.26
C GLY A 147 4.93 16.07 -13.81
N GLU A 148 3.70 16.21 -13.32
CA GLU A 148 3.46 15.84 -11.91
C GLU A 148 3.25 14.33 -11.84
N ASN A 149 4.35 13.62 -12.00
CA ASN A 149 4.45 12.26 -11.49
C ASN A 149 4.50 12.43 -9.97
N ARG A 150 3.34 12.50 -9.30
CA ARG A 150 3.29 12.31 -7.84
C ARG A 150 3.93 10.95 -7.61
N SER A 151 5.19 10.97 -7.20
CA SER A 151 5.88 9.84 -6.64
C SER A 151 5.02 9.36 -5.48
N VAL A 152 4.17 8.38 -5.75
CA VAL A 152 3.51 7.61 -4.70
C VAL A 152 4.66 7.05 -3.89
N GLY A 153 4.96 7.69 -2.77
CA GLY A 153 6.09 7.35 -1.92
C GLY A 153 6.04 5.86 -1.67
N ARG A 154 7.13 5.15 -1.95
CA ARG A 154 7.16 3.70 -1.80
C ARG A 154 6.89 3.40 -0.32
N VAL A 155 5.85 2.63 -0.02
CA VAL A 155 5.50 2.29 1.37
C VAL A 155 6.02 0.90 1.70
N ARG A 156 6.64 0.74 2.87
CA ARG A 156 6.98 -0.56 3.46
C ARG A 156 5.82 -1.01 4.34
N LYS A 157 5.23 -2.17 4.01
CA LYS A 157 4.24 -2.85 4.85
C LYS A 157 4.95 -3.62 5.96
N MET A 158 4.49 -3.49 7.19
CA MET A 158 5.06 -4.13 8.36
C MET A 158 3.95 -4.79 9.18
N LEU A 159 4.16 -6.05 9.57
CA LEU A 159 3.29 -6.72 10.53
C LEU A 159 3.56 -6.17 11.93
N PRO A 160 2.52 -5.94 12.74
CA PRO A 160 2.67 -5.46 14.10
C PRO A 160 3.36 -6.52 14.96
N ARG A 161 4.42 -6.11 15.65
CA ARG A 161 5.09 -6.93 16.68
C ARG A 161 5.24 -6.08 17.93
N GLY A 162 5.24 -6.71 19.10
CA GLY A 162 5.33 -5.99 20.38
C GLY A 162 6.56 -5.05 20.49
N ASP A 163 7.68 -5.39 19.86
CA ASP A 163 8.91 -4.58 19.77
C ASP A 163 8.92 -3.56 18.62
N SER A 164 7.89 -3.51 17.77
CA SER A 164 7.86 -2.58 16.64
C SER A 164 7.71 -1.16 17.15
N LYS A 165 8.72 -0.34 16.91
CA LYS A 165 8.72 1.08 17.26
C LYS A 165 8.02 1.91 16.18
N LEU A 166 6.99 2.64 16.58
CA LEU A 166 6.23 3.52 15.71
C LEU A 166 6.97 4.84 15.48
N GLN A 167 6.85 5.38 14.28
CA GLN A 167 7.58 6.56 13.81
C GLN A 167 6.60 7.61 13.25
N CYS A 168 7.03 8.87 13.26
CA CYS A 168 6.31 9.92 12.53
C CYS A 168 6.21 9.55 11.05
N GLY A 169 5.03 9.74 10.46
CA GLY A 169 4.71 9.37 9.09
C GLY A 169 4.21 7.93 8.92
N ASP A 170 4.32 7.05 9.94
CA ASP A 170 3.68 5.74 9.88
C ASP A 170 2.16 5.91 9.78
N THR A 171 1.52 5.08 8.96
CA THR A 171 0.07 4.86 9.02
C THR A 171 -0.20 3.53 9.72
N VAL A 172 -0.96 3.59 10.81
CA VAL A 172 -1.33 2.43 11.63
C VAL A 172 -2.77 2.06 11.29
N VAL A 173 -2.98 0.83 10.83
CA VAL A 173 -4.33 0.30 10.58
C VAL A 173 -4.79 -0.42 11.84
N LEU A 174 -5.88 0.06 12.41
CA LEU A 174 -6.54 -0.46 13.59
C LEU A 174 -7.76 -1.26 13.17
N TYR A 175 -7.98 -2.39 13.81
CA TYR A 175 -9.23 -3.14 13.76
C TYR A 175 -9.93 -3.04 15.10
N HIS A 176 -11.18 -2.55 15.08
CA HIS A 176 -12.03 -2.43 16.24
C HIS A 176 -13.04 -3.58 16.27
N ASN A 177 -13.03 -4.31 17.37
CA ASN A 177 -13.86 -5.47 17.58
C ASN A 177 -15.16 -5.04 18.27
N GLY A 178 -16.13 -4.63 17.47
CA GLY A 178 -17.41 -4.10 17.94
C GLY A 178 -18.29 -5.08 18.72
N LYS A 179 -17.97 -6.39 18.77
CA LYS A 179 -18.53 -7.48 19.60
C LYS A 179 -18.17 -8.83 18.94
N ARG A 180 -17.05 -9.46 19.29
CA ARG A 180 -16.76 -10.91 19.12
C ARG A 180 -15.36 -11.21 19.65
N SER A 181 -15.25 -11.70 20.87
CA SER A 181 -13.99 -12.20 21.44
C SER A 181 -13.25 -13.09 20.41
N PHE A 182 -12.04 -12.68 19.99
CA PHE A 182 -11.15 -13.60 19.28
C PHE A 182 -10.68 -14.68 20.26
N PRO A 183 -10.54 -15.94 19.81
CA PRO A 183 -9.90 -17.00 20.59
C PRO A 183 -8.54 -16.54 21.11
N GLU A 184 -8.21 -16.87 22.36
CA GLU A 184 -6.99 -16.39 23.02
C GLU A 184 -5.70 -16.80 22.29
N GLU A 185 -5.74 -17.84 21.44
CA GLU A 185 -4.59 -18.31 20.66
C GLU A 185 -4.05 -17.32 19.61
N HIS A 186 -4.77 -16.23 19.30
CA HIS A 186 -4.35 -15.21 18.33
C HIS A 186 -4.04 -13.84 18.97
N ARG A 187 -3.97 -13.76 20.30
CA ARG A 187 -3.60 -12.55 21.03
C ARG A 187 -2.08 -12.53 21.23
N PHE A 188 -1.42 -11.46 20.76
CA PHE A 188 -0.02 -11.18 21.09
C PHE A 188 0.12 -10.61 22.50
#